data_AF-A0A9X0D5B7-F1
#
_entry.id   AF-A0A9X0D5B7-F1
#
_cell.length_a   1.000
_cell.length_b   1.000
_cell.length_c   1.000
_cell.angle_alpha   90.00
_cell.angle_beta   90.00
_cell.angle_gamma   90.00
#
_symmetry.space_group_name_H-M   'P 1'
#
loop_
_entity.id
_entity.type
_entity.pdbx_description
1 polymer ?
#
loop_
_entity_poly.entity_id
_entity_poly.type
_entity_poly.pdbx_seq_one_letter_code
_entity_poly.pdbx_strand_id
1 'polypeptide(L)'
;MFKLSSFLTRNNPTSAASTDGDRTRNDEVIKSRRDVIAFCMLPPPPADGAAECSSPEEELQRLVCHAVEQNPYSQRLKEALIKQSWDGESFAGSVDSRLLAKDIGDIVKKM
;
A
#
# COMPACT_ATOMS: atom_id res chain seq x y z
N MET A 1 17.18 48.89 -46.12
CA MET A 1 16.26 48.29 -45.13
C MET A 1 17.06 47.38 -44.21
N PHE A 2 16.71 47.38 -42.93
CA PHE A 2 17.60 47.29 -41.76
C PHE A 2 18.17 45.89 -41.44
N LYS A 3 19.41 45.90 -40.95
CA LYS A 3 20.11 44.82 -40.21
C LYS A 3 19.50 44.66 -38.82
N LEU A 4 19.26 43.42 -38.37
CA LEU A 4 19.02 43.09 -36.96
C LEU A 4 20.26 42.42 -36.38
N SER A 5 20.98 43.18 -35.56
CA SER A 5 21.99 42.69 -34.63
C SER A 5 21.29 42.19 -33.36
N SER A 6 21.72 41.00 -32.91
CA SER A 6 21.93 40.52 -31.52
C SER A 6 21.13 41.15 -30.37
N PHE A 7 20.63 40.33 -29.43
CA PHE A 7 21.03 40.37 -28.01
C PHE A 7 20.28 39.33 -27.16
N LEU A 8 21.02 38.75 -26.20
CA LEU A 8 20.62 38.02 -24.97
C LEU A 8 20.34 36.52 -25.12
N THR A 9 21.24 35.61 -24.73
CA THR A 9 21.78 35.29 -23.40
C THR A 9 21.16 33.98 -22.89
N ARG A 10 22.00 32.93 -22.94
CA ARG A 10 22.23 31.93 -21.88
C ARG A 10 21.10 31.78 -20.87
N ASN A 11 20.48 30.60 -20.82
CA ASN A 11 20.30 29.82 -19.60
C ASN A 11 19.98 28.35 -19.92
N ASN A 12 20.90 27.53 -19.47
CA ASN A 12 20.86 26.09 -19.22
C ASN A 12 19.48 25.55 -18.75
N PRO A 13 19.05 24.37 -19.23
CA PRO A 13 18.34 23.43 -18.38
C PRO A 13 19.21 22.18 -18.16
N THR A 14 20.20 22.28 -17.27
CA THR A 14 20.66 21.11 -16.54
C THR A 14 19.70 20.96 -15.37
N SER A 15 19.11 19.78 -15.27
CA SER A 15 18.36 19.25 -14.11
C SER A 15 16.97 19.85 -13.83
N ALA A 16 15.96 19.11 -14.25
CA ALA A 16 14.97 18.60 -13.31
C ALA A 16 14.87 17.08 -13.54
N ALA A 17 15.79 16.35 -12.92
CA ALA A 17 15.59 14.95 -12.64
C ALA A 17 14.38 14.79 -11.69
N SER A 18 13.75 13.62 -11.78
CA SER A 18 12.95 12.99 -10.72
C SER A 18 11.68 13.70 -10.26
N THR A 19 10.52 13.37 -10.85
CA THR A 19 9.23 13.44 -10.14
C THR A 19 8.16 12.48 -10.66
N ASP A 20 8.56 11.28 -11.09
CA ASP A 20 7.59 10.24 -11.49
C ASP A 20 7.62 9.00 -10.59
N GLY A 21 8.73 8.73 -9.88
CA GLY A 21 8.83 7.57 -8.98
C GLY A 21 8.08 7.69 -7.66
N ASP A 22 7.73 8.92 -7.22
CA ASP A 22 7.14 9.14 -5.90
C ASP A 22 5.61 8.95 -5.87
N ARG A 23 4.90 9.26 -6.97
CA ARG A 23 3.45 9.03 -7.05
C ARG A 23 3.10 7.55 -7.12
N THR A 24 3.79 6.82 -7.99
CA THR A 24 3.54 5.39 -8.24
C THR A 24 3.72 4.55 -6.97
N ARG A 25 4.77 4.85 -6.18
CA ARG A 25 5.03 4.16 -4.92
C ARG A 25 3.93 4.39 -3.88
N ASN A 26 3.37 5.60 -3.80
CA ASN A 26 2.29 5.90 -2.86
C ASN A 26 0.94 5.26 -3.28
N ASP A 27 0.68 5.15 -4.58
CA ASP A 27 -0.53 4.51 -5.09
C ASP A 27 -0.55 3.00 -4.80
N GLU A 28 0.58 2.30 -5.01
CA GLU A 28 0.70 0.86 -4.67
C GLU A 28 0.53 0.59 -3.17
N VAL A 29 1.03 1.51 -2.36
CA VAL A 29 0.94 1.54 -0.89
C VAL A 29 -0.49 1.71 -0.39
N ILE A 30 -1.25 2.63 -1.00
CA ILE A 30 -2.66 2.83 -0.69
C ILE A 30 -3.49 1.64 -1.17
N LYS A 31 -3.17 1.11 -2.36
CA LYS A 31 -3.82 -0.07 -2.92
C LYS A 31 -3.65 -1.29 -2.02
N SER A 32 -2.43 -1.61 -1.62
CA SER A 32 -2.12 -2.77 -0.76
C SER A 32 -2.93 -2.76 0.56
N ARG A 33 -3.06 -1.59 1.21
CA ARG A 33 -3.88 -1.49 2.44
C ARG A 33 -5.38 -1.57 2.17
N ARG A 34 -5.85 -1.04 1.04
CA ARG A 34 -7.25 -1.22 0.61
C ARG A 34 -7.55 -2.69 0.32
N ASP A 35 -6.61 -3.42 -0.24
CA ASP A 35 -6.76 -4.85 -0.53
C ASP A 35 -6.87 -5.66 0.77
N VAL A 36 -6.07 -5.34 1.81
CA VAL A 36 -6.24 -5.97 3.15
C VAL A 36 -7.61 -5.65 3.75
N ILE A 37 -8.06 -4.38 3.69
CA ILE A 37 -9.37 -3.98 4.20
C ILE A 37 -10.49 -4.71 3.45
N ALA A 38 -10.40 -4.76 2.12
CA ALA A 38 -11.39 -5.44 1.28
C ALA A 38 -11.45 -6.92 1.64
N PHE A 39 -10.30 -7.60 1.70
CA PHE A 39 -10.20 -9.00 2.10
C PHE A 39 -10.89 -9.26 3.44
N CYS A 40 -10.61 -8.45 4.44
CA CYS A 40 -11.19 -8.58 5.77
C CYS A 40 -12.71 -8.31 5.84
N MET A 41 -13.28 -7.61 4.86
CA MET A 41 -14.70 -7.32 4.80
C MET A 41 -15.47 -8.25 3.86
N LEU A 42 -14.77 -9.08 3.08
CA LEU A 42 -15.40 -10.07 2.23
C LEU A 42 -16.02 -11.20 3.10
N PRO A 43 -17.24 -11.65 2.78
CA PRO A 43 -17.79 -12.82 3.43
C PRO A 43 -16.92 -14.06 3.09
N PRO A 44 -16.79 -15.03 4.00
CA PRO A 44 -16.05 -16.24 3.71
C PRO A 44 -16.66 -16.95 2.49
N PRO A 45 -15.82 -17.52 1.61
CA PRO A 45 -16.32 -18.26 0.47
C PRO A 45 -17.23 -19.41 0.91
N PRO A 46 -18.27 -19.75 0.13
CA PRO A 46 -19.12 -20.90 0.42
C PRO A 46 -18.30 -22.20 0.40
N ALA A 47 -18.64 -23.14 1.27
CA ALA A 47 -17.90 -24.38 1.50
C ALA A 47 -17.75 -25.30 0.27
N ASP A 48 -18.60 -25.11 -0.75
CA ASP A 48 -18.58 -25.85 -2.01
C ASP A 48 -18.20 -24.92 -3.16
N GLY A 49 -16.91 -24.83 -3.46
CA GLY A 49 -16.44 -23.99 -4.55
C GLY A 49 -14.95 -24.14 -4.79
N ALA A 50 -14.58 -25.27 -5.40
CA ALA A 50 -13.23 -25.54 -5.87
C ALA A 50 -12.71 -24.40 -6.76
N ALA A 51 -11.74 -23.65 -6.22
CA ALA A 51 -10.72 -22.98 -6.99
C ALA A 51 -9.42 -23.17 -6.20
N GLU A 52 -8.41 -23.75 -6.84
CA GLU A 52 -7.08 -23.92 -6.27
C GLU A 52 -6.51 -22.54 -5.91
N CYS A 53 -6.58 -22.14 -4.65
CA CYS A 53 -5.99 -20.90 -4.18
C CYS A 53 -5.76 -21.02 -2.68
N SER A 54 -4.59 -20.58 -2.25
CA SER A 54 -4.14 -20.42 -0.86
C SER A 54 -5.26 -20.20 0.14
N SER A 55 -5.13 -20.77 1.35
CA SER A 55 -6.11 -20.58 2.41
C SER A 55 -6.38 -19.09 2.65
N PRO A 56 -7.59 -18.69 3.08
CA PRO A 56 -7.89 -17.28 3.37
C PRO A 56 -6.86 -16.64 4.31
N GLU A 57 -6.27 -17.42 5.20
CA GLU A 57 -5.20 -17.00 6.10
C GLU A 57 -3.89 -16.71 5.37
N GLU A 58 -3.47 -17.58 4.45
CA GLU A 58 -2.29 -17.37 3.60
C GLU A 58 -2.43 -16.15 2.66
N GLU A 59 -3.62 -15.92 2.11
CA GLU A 59 -3.89 -14.74 1.27
C GLU A 59 -3.83 -13.45 2.11
N LEU A 60 -4.45 -13.45 3.29
CA LEU A 60 -4.35 -12.34 4.24
C LEU A 60 -2.90 -12.07 4.63
N GLN A 61 -2.14 -13.12 4.96
CA GLN A 61 -0.72 -13.03 5.29
C GLN A 61 0.08 -12.37 4.16
N ARG A 62 -0.14 -12.79 2.91
CA ARG A 62 0.52 -12.21 1.74
C ARG A 62 0.19 -10.72 1.57
N LEU A 63 -1.09 -10.34 1.69
CA LEU A 63 -1.51 -8.94 1.60
C LEU A 63 -0.90 -8.09 2.71
N VAL A 64 -0.84 -8.62 3.94
CA VAL A 64 -0.23 -7.97 5.09
C VAL A 64 1.27 -7.78 4.90
N CYS A 65 2.01 -8.82 4.50
CA CYS A 65 3.45 -8.72 4.24
C CYS A 65 3.75 -7.70 3.15
N HIS A 66 3.02 -7.74 2.03
CA HIS A 66 3.18 -6.78 0.95
C HIS A 66 2.90 -5.34 1.42
N ALA A 67 1.84 -5.14 2.21
CA ALA A 67 1.56 -3.85 2.82
C ALA A 67 2.69 -3.41 3.76
N VAL A 68 3.22 -4.28 4.62
CA VAL A 68 4.28 -3.90 5.57
C VAL A 68 5.59 -3.55 4.88
N GLU A 69 5.98 -4.26 3.82
CA GLU A 69 7.24 -4.03 3.11
C GLU A 69 7.22 -2.74 2.28
N GLN A 70 6.11 -2.47 1.59
CA GLN A 70 6.05 -1.37 0.64
C GLN A 70 5.60 -0.04 1.28
N ASN A 71 4.92 -0.07 2.43
CA ASN A 71 4.34 1.13 3.05
C ASN A 71 5.36 1.97 3.84
N PRO A 72 5.45 3.31 3.61
CA PRO A 72 6.27 4.21 4.44
C PRO A 72 5.71 4.36 5.87
N TYR A 73 4.42 4.04 6.07
CA TYR A 73 3.78 3.96 7.39
C TYR A 73 3.76 2.54 7.95
N SER A 74 4.68 1.68 7.48
CA SER A 74 4.82 0.29 7.92
C SER A 74 4.89 0.16 9.43
N GLN A 75 5.46 1.15 10.14
CA GLN A 75 5.48 1.15 11.60
C GLN A 75 4.08 1.26 12.23
N ARG A 76 3.25 2.21 11.77
CA ARG A 76 1.85 2.32 12.23
C ARG A 76 1.02 1.10 11.84
N LEU A 77 1.30 0.53 10.66
CA LEU A 77 0.65 -0.69 10.21
C LEU A 77 1.05 -1.89 11.08
N LYS A 78 2.34 -2.06 11.38
CA LYS A 78 2.84 -3.09 12.31
C LYS A 78 2.20 -2.95 13.69
N GLU A 79 2.09 -1.73 14.22
CA GLU A 79 1.40 -1.49 15.50
C GLU A 79 -0.06 -1.93 15.47
N ALA A 80 -0.80 -1.65 14.39
CA ALA A 80 -2.17 -2.12 14.22
C ALA A 80 -2.24 -3.65 14.11
N LEU A 81 -1.32 -4.26 13.35
CA LEU A 81 -1.26 -5.71 13.17
C LEU A 81 -0.91 -6.44 14.48
N ILE A 82 0.05 -5.95 15.25
CA ILE A 82 0.46 -6.52 16.55
C ILE A 82 -0.72 -6.53 17.54
N LYS A 83 -1.58 -5.50 17.52
CA LYS A 83 -2.82 -5.49 18.32
C LYS A 83 -3.77 -6.63 17.96
N GLN A 84 -3.72 -7.09 16.72
CA GLN A 84 -4.51 -8.21 16.19
C GLN A 84 -3.75 -9.54 16.24
N SER A 85 -2.69 -9.65 17.06
CA SER A 85 -1.87 -10.85 17.25
C SER A 85 -0.95 -11.22 16.08
N TRP A 86 -0.57 -10.25 15.24
CA TRP A 86 0.49 -10.45 14.25
C TRP A 86 1.87 -10.49 14.92
N ASP A 87 2.63 -11.54 14.66
CA ASP A 87 3.98 -11.73 15.23
C ASP A 87 5.13 -11.23 14.33
N GLY A 88 4.81 -10.86 13.09
CA GLY A 88 5.79 -10.46 12.07
C GLY A 88 5.71 -11.31 10.82
N GLU A 89 5.24 -12.55 10.95
CA GLU A 89 5.17 -13.54 9.88
C GLU A 89 3.77 -14.10 9.72
N SER A 90 3.03 -14.31 10.82
CA SER A 90 1.68 -14.87 10.83
C SER A 90 0.81 -14.28 11.95
N PHE A 91 -0.48 -14.62 11.95
CA PHE A 91 -1.36 -14.30 13.06
C PHE A 91 -1.35 -15.46 14.07
N ALA A 92 -1.01 -15.19 15.32
CA ALA A 92 -0.90 -16.21 16.36
C ALA A 92 -2.25 -16.78 16.86
N GLY A 93 -3.36 -16.51 16.15
CA GLY A 93 -4.70 -16.94 16.53
C GLY A 93 -5.80 -16.38 15.62
N SER A 94 -7.06 -16.57 16.02
CA SER A 94 -8.22 -16.06 15.28
C SER A 94 -8.19 -14.53 15.19
N VAL A 95 -8.03 -14.02 13.97
CA VAL A 95 -8.09 -12.59 13.67
C VAL A 95 -9.54 -12.14 13.62
N ASP A 96 -9.88 -11.08 14.35
CA ASP A 96 -11.14 -10.38 14.10
C ASP A 96 -10.97 -9.48 12.86
N SER A 97 -11.36 -10.00 11.70
CA SER A 97 -11.21 -9.32 10.41
C SER A 97 -11.85 -7.93 10.40
N ARG A 98 -12.96 -7.73 11.13
CA ARG A 98 -13.64 -6.41 11.19
C ARG A 98 -12.82 -5.39 11.97
N LEU A 99 -12.20 -5.83 13.06
CA LEU A 99 -11.34 -5.00 13.90
C LEU A 99 -10.05 -4.66 13.16
N LEU A 100 -9.45 -5.63 12.48
CA LEU A 100 -8.29 -5.41 11.61
C LEU A 100 -8.58 -4.40 10.49
N ALA A 101 -9.70 -4.56 9.77
CA ALA A 101 -10.12 -3.64 8.72
C ALA A 101 -10.31 -2.20 9.24
N LYS A 102 -10.86 -2.05 10.46
CA LYS A 102 -11.04 -0.75 11.11
C LYS A 102 -9.69 -0.10 11.44
N ASP A 103 -8.79 -0.84 12.08
CA ASP A 103 -7.47 -0.32 12.49
C ASP A 103 -6.63 0.11 11.27
N ILE A 104 -6.66 -0.68 10.18
CA ILE A 104 -5.99 -0.32 8.92
C ILE A 104 -6.69 0.85 8.23
N GLY A 105 -8.02 0.90 8.27
CA GLY A 105 -8.82 2.00 7.71
C GLY A 105 -8.45 3.36 8.30
N ASP A 106 -8.19 3.43 9.60
CA ASP A 106 -7.74 4.66 10.26
C ASP A 106 -6.34 5.11 9.82
N ILE A 107 -5.48 4.17 9.40
CA ILE A 107 -4.17 4.48 8.83
C ILE A 107 -4.32 5.03 7.41
N VAL A 108 -5.22 4.44 6.59
CA VAL A 108 -5.50 4.91 5.22
C VAL A 108 -6.11 6.32 5.22
N LYS A 109 -7.03 6.62 6.14
CA LYS A 109 -7.69 7.94 6.25
C LYS A 109 -6.77 9.07 6.72
N LYS A 110 -5.66 8.75 7.39
CA LYS A 110 -4.69 9.72 7.93
C LYS A 110 -3.58 10.10 6.94
N MET A 111 -3.68 9.67 5.69
CA MET A 111 -2.80 10.03 4.57
C MET A 111 -3.50 11.00 3.65
#